data_AF-A0A7R9YNS0-F1
#
_entry.id   AF-A0A7R9YNS0-F1
#
_cell.length_a   1.000
_cell.length_b   1.000
_cell.length_c   1.000
_cell.angle_alpha   90.00
_cell.angle_beta   90.00
_cell.angle_gamma   90.00
#
_symmetry.space_group_name_H-M   'P 1'
#
loop_
_entity.id
_entity.type
_entity.pdbx_description
1 polymer ?
#
loop_
_entity_poly.entity_id
_entity_poly.type
_entity_poly.pdbx_seq_one_letter_code
_entity_poly.pdbx_strand_id
1 'polypeptide(L)'
;LNDFFELMQRVLVFSPMLILGPLVQSASSTPHARTFAQVVDACARCVAHQEPTHTRASITFACQLVRGCADGTAPGAARKGCALPSTAIEPHGAMLTLSCLLGLTSFSAEGLVDHQCELLRVLLQCSAPHLSAQWLAAAFQHRALLEAVAPAGEANSELFLRLLVHRPPLKHDAIAREFSRMCRREGGVDGLGQFVPTA
;
A
#
# COMPACT_ATOMS: atom_id res chain seq x y z
N LEU A 1 13.88 14.33 2.69
CA LEU A 1 13.42 12.95 2.38
C LEU A 1 12.83 12.86 0.97
N ASN A 2 12.21 13.92 0.44
CA ASN A 2 11.72 13.97 -0.95
C ASN A 2 12.77 13.51 -1.99
N ASP A 3 13.94 14.14 -2.00
CA ASP A 3 15.00 13.85 -2.99
C ASP A 3 15.50 12.40 -2.94
N PHE A 4 15.46 11.78 -1.75
CA PHE A 4 15.81 10.37 -1.59
C PHE A 4 14.79 9.48 -2.29
N PHE A 5 13.48 9.68 -2.07
CA PHE A 5 12.45 8.88 -2.72
C PHE A 5 12.36 9.17 -4.22
N GLU A 6 12.58 10.41 -4.67
CA GLU A 6 12.70 10.71 -6.10
C GLU A 6 13.89 9.99 -6.75
N LEU A 7 15.05 9.95 -6.09
CA LEU A 7 16.21 9.19 -6.56
C LEU A 7 15.89 7.70 -6.63
N MET A 8 15.32 7.14 -5.56
CA MET A 8 14.94 5.72 -5.50
C MET A 8 13.89 5.36 -6.55
N GLN A 9 12.95 6.26 -6.83
CA GLN A 9 11.98 6.13 -7.91
C GLN A 9 12.68 6.10 -9.28
N ARG A 10 13.61 7.04 -9.55
CA ARG A 10 14.40 7.02 -10.79
C ARG A 10 15.22 5.74 -10.92
N VAL A 11 15.81 5.25 -9.82
CA VAL A 11 16.52 3.97 -9.82
C VAL A 11 15.57 2.81 -10.15
N LEU A 12 14.36 2.76 -9.58
CA LEU A 12 13.37 1.74 -9.94
C LEU A 12 12.97 1.78 -11.42
N VAL A 13 12.90 2.96 -12.03
CA VAL A 13 12.49 3.12 -13.44
C VAL A 13 13.63 2.83 -14.42
N PHE A 14 14.86 3.25 -14.11
CA PHE A 14 15.97 3.17 -15.06
C PHE A 14 16.92 2.01 -14.77
N SER A 15 17.02 1.55 -13.53
CA SER A 15 17.95 0.49 -13.11
C SER A 15 17.38 -0.32 -11.94
N PRO A 16 16.19 -0.92 -12.11
CA PRO A 16 15.48 -1.55 -11.00
C PRO A 16 16.24 -2.68 -10.31
N MET A 17 17.11 -3.37 -11.04
CA MET A 17 17.94 -4.44 -10.49
C MET A 17 18.90 -3.96 -9.39
N LEU A 18 19.17 -2.65 -9.29
CA LEU A 18 19.94 -2.09 -8.17
C LEU A 18 19.18 -2.17 -6.83
N ILE A 19 17.84 -2.13 -6.88
CA ILE A 19 16.97 -2.21 -5.70
C ILE A 19 16.41 -3.62 -5.55
N LEU A 20 16.02 -4.23 -6.67
CA LEU A 20 15.25 -5.47 -6.71
C LEU A 20 16.12 -6.71 -6.96
N GLY A 21 17.29 -6.56 -7.59
CA GLY A 21 18.24 -7.66 -7.81
C GLY A 21 18.61 -8.47 -6.56
N PRO A 22 18.72 -7.85 -5.37
CA PRO A 22 18.93 -8.57 -4.10
C PRO A 22 17.81 -9.52 -3.70
N LEU A 23 16.58 -9.34 -4.22
CA LEU A 23 15.42 -10.18 -3.92
C LEU A 23 15.38 -11.46 -4.78
N VAL A 24 16.05 -11.45 -5.94
CA VAL A 24 16.18 -12.61 -6.83
C VAL A 24 17.25 -13.59 -6.31
N GLN A 25 18.24 -13.08 -5.58
CA GLN A 25 19.34 -13.86 -5.03
C GLN A 25 19.03 -14.20 -3.57
N SER A 26 18.14 -15.18 -3.38
CA SER A 26 17.78 -15.77 -2.09
C SER A 26 19.01 -16.34 -1.35
N ALA A 27 19.72 -15.46 -0.66
CA ALA A 27 20.62 -15.78 0.43
C ALA A 27 20.39 -14.72 1.51
N SER A 28 19.69 -15.12 2.56
CA SER A 28 19.19 -14.32 3.70
C SER A 28 20.26 -13.64 4.56
N SER A 29 21.46 -13.42 4.02
CA SER A 29 22.63 -12.88 4.72
C SER A 29 23.42 -11.83 3.94
N THR A 30 22.98 -11.44 2.73
CA THR A 30 23.69 -10.39 1.98
C THR A 30 23.35 -8.99 2.52
N PRO A 31 24.31 -8.03 2.54
CA PRO A 31 24.06 -6.64 2.94
C PRO A 31 22.90 -5.99 2.18
N HIS A 32 22.68 -6.41 0.93
CA HIS A 32 21.68 -5.85 0.05
C HIS A 32 20.22 -6.19 0.43
N ALA A 33 19.96 -7.39 0.96
CA ALA A 33 18.62 -7.73 1.47
C ALA A 33 18.23 -6.87 2.69
N ARG A 34 19.21 -6.54 3.54
CA ARG A 34 19.03 -5.61 4.67
C ARG A 34 18.76 -4.18 4.19
N THR A 35 19.49 -3.70 3.19
CA THR A 35 19.25 -2.39 2.60
C THR A 35 17.86 -2.29 1.99
N PHE A 36 17.40 -3.33 1.30
CA PHE A 36 16.04 -3.37 0.77
C PHE A 36 14.99 -3.25 1.88
N ALA A 37 15.08 -4.09 2.92
CA ALA A 37 14.16 -4.02 4.06
C ALA A 37 14.15 -2.63 4.71
N GLN A 38 15.32 -2.01 4.89
CA GLN A 38 15.44 -0.66 5.45
C GLN A 38 14.77 0.41 4.57
N VAL A 39 14.86 0.28 3.24
CA VAL A 39 14.21 1.18 2.29
C VAL A 39 12.68 1.03 2.38
N VAL A 40 12.17 -0.20 2.46
CA VAL A 40 10.73 -0.45 2.58
C VAL A 40 10.20 0.03 3.93
N ASP A 41 10.94 -0.19 5.02
CA ASP A 41 10.62 0.35 6.35
C ASP A 41 10.58 1.88 6.36
N ALA A 42 11.58 2.52 5.73
CA ALA A 42 11.62 3.98 5.61
C ALA A 42 10.43 4.50 4.79
N CYS A 43 10.09 3.79 3.69
CA CYS A 43 8.94 4.11 2.87
C CYS A 43 7.63 4.01 3.66
N ALA A 44 7.40 2.89 4.37
CA ALA A 44 6.20 2.67 5.16
C ALA A 44 5.99 3.76 6.22
N ARG A 45 7.05 4.15 6.94
CA ARG A 45 7.01 5.28 7.90
C ARG A 45 6.62 6.60 7.24
N CYS A 46 7.03 6.83 6.00
CA CYS A 46 6.72 8.07 5.28
C CYS A 46 5.32 8.05 4.64
N VAL A 47 4.78 6.87 4.31
CA VAL A 47 3.41 6.73 3.77
C VAL A 47 2.36 7.23 4.77
N ALA A 48 2.57 7.07 6.07
CA ALA A 48 1.65 7.56 7.11
C ALA A 48 1.99 8.97 7.63
N HIS A 49 2.90 9.71 6.99
CA HIS A 49 3.37 11.01 7.47
C HIS A 49 2.43 12.15 7.03
N GLN A 50 2.37 13.22 7.85
CA GLN A 50 1.51 14.38 7.60
C GLN A 50 2.04 15.34 6.52
N GLU A 51 3.27 15.15 6.05
CA GLU A 51 3.92 16.13 5.18
C GLU A 51 3.65 15.81 3.70
N PRO A 52 2.89 16.64 2.96
CA PRO A 52 2.37 16.25 1.64
C PRO A 52 3.42 15.90 0.60
N THR A 53 4.54 16.61 0.56
CA THR A 53 5.54 16.41 -0.50
C THR A 53 6.25 15.07 -0.32
N HIS A 54 6.68 14.77 0.90
CA HIS A 54 7.41 13.56 1.24
C HIS A 54 6.51 12.33 1.13
N THR A 55 5.30 12.40 1.69
CA THR A 55 4.35 11.30 1.66
C THR A 55 3.96 10.93 0.24
N ARG A 56 3.75 11.91 -0.65
CA ARG A 56 3.45 11.67 -2.07
C ARG A 56 4.57 10.92 -2.80
N ALA A 57 5.81 11.35 -2.62
CA ALA A 57 6.97 10.69 -3.22
C ALA A 57 7.14 9.26 -2.70
N SER A 58 6.96 9.05 -1.38
CA SER A 58 7.01 7.72 -0.77
C SER A 58 5.92 6.79 -1.26
N ILE A 59 4.68 7.26 -1.37
CA ILE A 59 3.56 6.48 -1.93
C ILE A 59 3.85 6.10 -3.39
N THR A 60 4.33 7.06 -4.18
CA THR A 60 4.64 6.82 -5.59
C THR A 60 5.74 5.76 -5.73
N PHE A 61 6.79 5.85 -4.91
CA PHE A 61 7.84 4.84 -4.83
C PHE A 61 7.27 3.47 -4.42
N ALA A 62 6.43 3.40 -3.38
CA ALA A 62 5.80 2.16 -2.93
C ALA A 62 4.97 1.50 -4.04
N CYS A 63 4.16 2.28 -4.76
CA CYS A 63 3.37 1.79 -5.89
C CYS A 63 4.25 1.18 -6.99
N GLN A 64 5.34 1.85 -7.37
CA GLN A 64 6.27 1.34 -8.38
C GLN A 64 7.01 0.09 -7.90
N LEU A 65 7.40 0.07 -6.63
CA LEU A 65 8.06 -1.07 -6.02
C LEU A 65 7.17 -2.32 -6.06
N VAL A 66 5.93 -2.19 -5.58
CA VAL A 66 4.96 -3.29 -5.53
C VAL A 66 4.65 -3.81 -6.94
N ARG A 67 4.41 -2.93 -7.91
CA ARG A 67 4.21 -3.32 -9.32
C ARG A 67 5.42 -4.03 -9.91
N GLY A 68 6.62 -3.48 -9.66
CA GLY A 68 7.87 -4.07 -10.16
C GLY A 68 8.18 -5.46 -9.59
N CYS A 69 7.74 -5.75 -8.35
CA CYS A 69 7.81 -7.09 -7.77
C CYS A 69 6.77 -8.05 -8.37
N ALA A 70 5.55 -7.57 -8.65
CA ALA A 70 4.46 -8.41 -9.12
C ALA A 70 4.56 -8.80 -10.59
N ASP A 71 4.96 -7.87 -11.46
CA ASP A 71 5.05 -8.12 -12.91
C ASP A 71 6.27 -8.98 -13.27
N GLY A 72 7.10 -9.36 -12.29
CA GLY A 72 8.44 -9.94 -12.51
C GLY A 72 9.37 -9.02 -13.32
N THR A 73 8.86 -7.88 -13.77
CA THR A 73 9.51 -6.92 -14.63
C THR A 73 9.35 -5.59 -13.93
N ALA A 74 10.41 -5.19 -13.26
CA ALA A 74 10.47 -3.82 -12.82
C ALA A 74 10.35 -2.88 -14.04
N PRO A 75 9.74 -1.70 -13.93
CA PRO A 75 9.53 -0.82 -15.07
C PRO A 75 10.86 -0.58 -15.80
N GLY A 76 10.99 -1.06 -17.04
CA GLY A 76 12.25 -1.10 -17.82
C GLY A 76 12.93 -2.47 -17.99
N ALA A 77 12.51 -3.51 -17.25
CA ALA A 77 13.07 -4.87 -17.27
C ALA A 77 12.57 -5.76 -18.42
N ALA A 78 11.66 -5.28 -19.27
CA ALA A 78 11.25 -5.95 -20.51
C ALA A 78 12.44 -6.26 -21.46
N ARG A 79 13.64 -5.72 -21.20
CA ARG A 79 14.84 -5.98 -22.01
C ARG A 79 15.70 -7.17 -21.59
N LYS A 80 15.59 -7.72 -20.37
CA LYS A 80 16.50 -8.79 -19.90
C LYS A 80 15.91 -9.70 -18.82
N GLY A 81 14.93 -10.53 -19.17
CA GLY A 81 14.69 -11.90 -18.63
C GLY A 81 14.81 -12.21 -17.13
N CYS A 82 14.81 -11.24 -16.22
CA CYS A 82 15.02 -11.45 -14.79
C CYS A 82 13.67 -11.27 -14.09
N ALA A 83 12.92 -12.37 -13.99
CA ALA A 83 11.65 -12.40 -13.27
C ALA A 83 11.93 -12.26 -11.77
N LEU A 84 11.48 -11.16 -11.17
CA LEU A 84 11.38 -11.06 -9.71
C LEU A 84 10.29 -12.00 -9.21
N PRO A 85 10.53 -12.79 -8.15
CA PRO A 85 9.47 -13.58 -7.56
C PRO A 85 8.47 -12.63 -6.87
N SER A 86 7.18 -12.87 -7.10
CA SER A 86 6.07 -12.19 -6.41
C SER A 86 6.20 -12.23 -4.88
N THR A 87 7.03 -13.14 -4.35
CA THR A 87 7.29 -13.37 -2.93
C THR A 87 8.18 -12.31 -2.28
N ALA A 88 8.85 -11.46 -3.06
CA ALA A 88 9.79 -10.49 -2.54
C ALA A 88 9.15 -9.37 -1.69
N ILE A 89 7.88 -9.03 -1.99
CA ILE A 89 7.13 -8.02 -1.25
C ILE A 89 6.32 -8.62 -0.10
N GLU A 90 6.11 -9.94 -0.08
CA GLU A 90 5.33 -10.65 0.95
C GLU A 90 5.74 -10.32 2.39
N PRO A 91 7.03 -10.31 2.77
CA PRO A 91 7.42 -9.99 4.14
C PRO A 91 7.11 -8.53 4.54
N HIS A 92 6.88 -7.64 3.58
CA HIS A 92 6.67 -6.22 3.82
C HIS A 92 5.23 -5.73 3.53
N GLY A 93 4.41 -6.55 2.87
CA GLY A 93 3.05 -6.19 2.46
C GLY A 93 2.14 -5.80 3.63
N ALA A 94 2.25 -6.50 4.77
CA ALA A 94 1.48 -6.18 5.98
C ALA A 94 1.79 -4.78 6.52
N MET A 95 3.06 -4.40 6.57
CA MET A 95 3.50 -3.10 7.07
C MET A 95 3.08 -1.96 6.14
N LEU A 96 3.23 -2.14 4.83
CA LEU A 96 2.78 -1.15 3.83
C LEU A 96 1.26 -0.99 3.86
N THR A 97 0.52 -2.10 4.01
CA THR A 97 -0.94 -2.08 4.14
C THR A 97 -1.37 -1.31 5.38
N LEU A 98 -0.77 -1.60 6.55
CA LEU A 98 -1.04 -0.85 7.78
C LEU A 98 -0.75 0.64 7.63
N SER A 99 0.40 0.99 7.04
CA SER A 99 0.81 2.39 6.86
C SER A 99 -0.12 3.14 5.91
N CYS A 100 -0.56 2.47 4.85
CA CYS A 100 -1.54 3.00 3.90
C CYS A 100 -2.92 3.23 4.57
N LEU A 101 -3.40 2.26 5.35
CA LEU A 101 -4.67 2.40 6.08
C LEU A 101 -4.61 3.52 7.12
N LEU A 102 -3.50 3.65 7.86
CA LEU A 102 -3.28 4.79 8.75
C LEU A 102 -3.32 6.11 7.97
N GLY A 103 -2.70 6.17 6.79
CA GLY A 103 -2.77 7.32 5.89
C GLY A 103 -4.18 7.61 5.35
N LEU A 104 -5.07 6.62 5.22
CA LEU A 104 -6.47 6.86 4.84
C LEU A 104 -7.30 7.46 5.98
N THR A 105 -6.88 7.31 7.24
CA THR A 105 -7.57 7.95 8.37
C THR A 105 -7.20 9.44 8.49
N SER A 106 -7.56 10.09 9.59
CA SER A 106 -7.29 11.52 9.85
C SER A 106 -5.81 11.90 9.90
N PHE A 107 -4.88 10.95 9.83
CA PHE A 107 -3.43 11.23 9.84
C PHE A 107 -2.88 11.88 8.57
N SER A 108 -3.57 11.81 7.43
CA SER A 108 -3.06 12.34 6.15
C SER A 108 -3.73 13.64 5.74
N ALA A 109 -3.02 14.50 5.01
CA ALA A 109 -3.63 15.67 4.36
C ALA A 109 -4.65 15.22 3.30
N GLU A 110 -5.76 15.97 3.12
CA GLU A 110 -6.82 15.62 2.16
C GLU A 110 -6.30 15.35 0.75
N GLY A 111 -5.32 16.14 0.28
CA GLY A 111 -4.71 15.99 -1.06
C GLY A 111 -3.91 14.70 -1.27
N LEU A 112 -3.73 13.88 -0.25
CA LEU A 112 -3.04 12.59 -0.32
C LEU A 112 -3.99 11.39 -0.32
N VAL A 113 -5.29 11.57 -0.06
CA VAL A 113 -6.24 10.44 0.02
C VAL A 113 -6.27 9.64 -1.28
N ASP A 114 -6.25 10.31 -2.44
CA ASP A 114 -6.20 9.62 -3.74
C ASP A 114 -4.93 8.80 -3.94
N HIS A 115 -3.78 9.31 -3.46
CA HIS A 115 -2.52 8.58 -3.52
C HIS A 115 -2.55 7.34 -2.60
N GLN A 116 -3.13 7.46 -1.41
CA GLN A 116 -3.32 6.33 -0.50
C GLN A 116 -4.28 5.28 -1.09
N CYS A 117 -5.36 5.72 -1.73
CA CYS A 117 -6.28 4.82 -2.43
C CYS A 117 -5.55 4.06 -3.54
N GLU A 118 -4.72 4.75 -4.34
CA GLU A 118 -3.90 4.09 -5.35
C GLU A 118 -2.97 3.03 -4.74
N LEU A 119 -2.27 3.37 -3.65
CA LEU A 119 -1.38 2.43 -2.96
C LEU A 119 -2.11 1.19 -2.48
N LEU A 120 -3.27 1.38 -1.84
CA LEU A 120 -4.09 0.27 -1.37
C LEU A 120 -4.52 -0.62 -2.53
N ARG A 121 -5.03 -0.02 -3.63
CA ARG A 121 -5.41 -0.77 -4.83
C ARG A 121 -4.24 -1.54 -5.42
N VAL A 122 -3.05 -0.93 -5.49
CA VAL A 122 -1.83 -1.59 -6.00
C VAL A 122 -1.43 -2.76 -5.11
N LEU A 123 -1.42 -2.59 -3.78
CA LEU A 123 -1.13 -3.68 -2.83
C LEU A 123 -2.08 -4.86 -3.00
N LEU A 124 -3.38 -4.60 -3.21
CA LEU A 124 -4.39 -5.62 -3.37
C LEU A 124 -4.37 -6.30 -4.75
N GLN A 125 -4.05 -5.56 -5.82
CA GLN A 125 -3.97 -6.11 -7.18
C GLN A 125 -2.71 -6.90 -7.45
N CYS A 126 -1.59 -6.49 -6.85
CA CYS A 126 -0.26 -7.04 -7.11
C CYS A 126 0.11 -8.19 -6.16
N SER A 127 -0.81 -8.63 -5.29
CA SER A 127 -0.58 -9.73 -4.36
C SER A 127 -1.66 -10.81 -4.52
N ALA A 128 -1.37 -12.02 -4.03
CA ALA A 128 -2.37 -13.08 -4.02
C ALA A 128 -3.53 -12.71 -3.08
N PRO A 129 -4.80 -13.01 -3.42
CA PRO A 129 -5.96 -12.59 -2.63
C PRO A 129 -5.91 -13.00 -1.15
N HIS A 130 -5.37 -14.17 -0.85
CA HIS A 130 -5.22 -14.66 0.53
C HIS A 130 -4.21 -13.84 1.34
N LEU A 131 -3.12 -13.37 0.74
CA LEU A 131 -2.13 -12.50 1.37
C LEU A 131 -2.71 -11.11 1.63
N SER A 132 -3.38 -10.54 0.63
CA SER A 132 -4.14 -9.30 0.77
C SER A 132 -5.10 -9.33 1.95
N ALA A 133 -5.92 -10.40 2.04
CA ALA A 133 -6.85 -10.60 3.14
C ALA A 133 -6.13 -10.72 4.50
N GLN A 134 -5.01 -11.44 4.54
CA GLN A 134 -4.20 -11.58 5.75
C GLN A 134 -3.59 -10.25 6.21
N TRP A 135 -3.05 -9.44 5.30
CA TRP A 135 -2.47 -8.13 5.62
C TRP A 135 -3.52 -7.15 6.11
N LEU A 136 -4.68 -7.12 5.45
CA LEU A 136 -5.83 -6.33 5.87
C LEU A 136 -6.29 -6.74 7.27
N ALA A 137 -6.50 -8.03 7.52
CA ALA A 137 -6.89 -8.53 8.84
C ALA A 137 -5.86 -8.20 9.92
N ALA A 138 -4.57 -8.36 9.63
CA ALA A 138 -3.48 -8.01 10.55
C ALA A 138 -3.43 -6.51 10.87
N ALA A 139 -3.70 -5.64 9.88
CA ALA A 139 -3.73 -4.20 10.11
C ALA A 139 -4.84 -3.80 11.10
N PHE A 140 -6.02 -4.42 11.01
CA PHE A 140 -7.13 -4.20 11.95
C PHE A 140 -6.94 -4.85 13.33
N GLN A 141 -5.80 -5.50 13.59
CA GLN A 141 -5.37 -5.86 14.95
C GLN A 141 -4.45 -4.80 15.56
N HIS A 142 -4.00 -3.83 14.78
CA HIS A 142 -3.08 -2.80 15.24
C HIS A 142 -3.82 -1.69 15.99
N ARG A 143 -3.41 -1.46 17.25
CA ARG A 143 -4.05 -0.49 18.16
C ARG A 143 -4.21 0.90 17.55
N ALA A 144 -3.16 1.45 16.94
CA ALA A 144 -3.23 2.80 16.37
C ALA A 144 -4.26 2.91 15.23
N LEU A 145 -4.47 1.84 14.46
CA LEU A 145 -5.49 1.83 13.42
C LEU A 145 -6.88 1.74 14.04
N LEU A 146 -7.07 0.85 15.01
CA LEU A 146 -8.34 0.70 15.75
C LEU A 146 -8.81 2.01 16.40
N GLU A 147 -7.88 2.76 17.01
CA GLU A 147 -8.17 4.07 17.58
C GLU A 147 -8.52 5.10 16.49
N ALA A 148 -7.86 5.06 15.35
CA ALA A 148 -8.08 6.00 14.24
C ALA A 148 -9.38 5.75 13.45
N VAL A 149 -9.83 4.49 13.37
CA VAL A 149 -11.07 4.09 12.68
C VAL A 149 -12.28 4.04 13.62
N ALA A 150 -12.08 4.23 14.93
CA ALA A 150 -13.16 4.30 15.91
C ALA A 150 -14.32 5.26 15.51
N PRO A 151 -14.08 6.43 14.88
CA PRO A 151 -15.15 7.28 14.38
C PRO A 151 -16.03 6.63 13.29
N ALA A 152 -15.48 5.75 12.46
CA ALA A 152 -16.23 5.02 11.45
C ALA A 152 -17.07 3.89 12.07
N GLY A 153 -16.65 3.36 13.21
CA GLY A 153 -17.31 2.25 13.91
C GLY A 153 -16.90 0.87 13.40
N GLU A 154 -17.06 -0.13 14.28
CA GLU A 154 -16.63 -1.51 14.04
C GLU A 154 -17.34 -2.15 12.84
N ALA A 155 -18.67 -2.00 12.75
CA ALA A 155 -19.46 -2.54 11.65
C ALA A 155 -19.02 -2.02 10.27
N ASN A 156 -18.61 -0.75 10.18
CA ASN A 156 -18.13 -0.17 8.92
C ASN A 156 -16.69 -0.61 8.59
N SER A 157 -15.87 -0.84 9.62
CA SER A 157 -14.52 -1.41 9.45
C SER A 157 -14.59 -2.84 8.92
N GLU A 158 -15.50 -3.67 9.46
CA GLU A 158 -15.76 -5.01 8.95
C GLU A 158 -16.33 -4.99 7.52
N LEU A 159 -17.28 -4.09 7.25
CA LEU A 159 -17.85 -3.91 5.92
C LEU A 159 -16.78 -3.48 4.90
N PHE A 160 -15.90 -2.56 5.27
CA PHE A 160 -14.78 -2.12 4.44
C PHE A 160 -13.86 -3.29 4.06
N LEU A 161 -13.43 -4.08 5.05
CA LEU A 161 -12.63 -5.29 4.84
C LEU A 161 -13.32 -6.25 3.87
N ARG A 162 -14.60 -6.54 4.11
CA ARG A 162 -15.39 -7.44 3.26
C ARG A 162 -15.46 -6.92 1.83
N LEU A 163 -15.71 -5.62 1.65
CA LEU A 163 -15.79 -5.00 0.34
C LEU A 163 -14.46 -5.07 -0.41
N LEU A 164 -13.33 -4.78 0.23
CA LEU A 164 -12.02 -4.85 -0.42
C LEU A 164 -11.64 -6.27 -0.87
N VAL A 165 -11.96 -7.27 -0.06
CA VAL A 165 -11.65 -8.68 -0.37
C VAL A 165 -12.53 -9.23 -1.51
N HIS A 166 -13.80 -8.83 -1.58
CA HIS A 166 -14.79 -9.45 -2.49
C HIS A 166 -15.15 -8.59 -3.71
N ARG A 167 -14.80 -7.30 -3.74
CA ARG A 167 -15.12 -6.42 -4.88
C ARG A 167 -13.99 -6.40 -5.91
N PRO A 168 -14.36 -6.19 -7.20
CA PRO A 168 -13.37 -6.04 -8.25
C PRO A 168 -12.49 -4.79 -7.97
N PRO A 169 -11.20 -4.83 -8.32
CA PRO A 169 -10.26 -3.76 -7.99
C PRO A 169 -10.63 -2.36 -8.48
N LEU A 170 -11.44 -2.26 -9.54
CA LEU A 170 -11.95 -0.99 -10.07
C LEU A 170 -12.79 -0.20 -9.07
N LYS A 171 -13.33 -0.85 -8.03
CA LYS A 171 -14.12 -0.20 -6.98
C LYS A 171 -13.32 0.14 -5.73
N HIS A 172 -12.07 -0.34 -5.60
CA HIS A 172 -11.26 -0.18 -4.38
C HIS A 172 -11.03 1.29 -4.04
N ASP A 173 -10.74 2.15 -5.03
CA ASP A 173 -10.49 3.57 -4.79
C ASP A 173 -11.73 4.29 -4.22
N ALA A 174 -12.93 3.96 -4.73
CA ALA A 174 -14.17 4.54 -4.24
C ALA A 174 -14.51 4.07 -2.82
N ILE A 175 -14.31 2.78 -2.55
CA ILE A 175 -14.50 2.18 -1.22
C ILE A 175 -13.53 2.80 -0.21
N ALA A 176 -12.26 2.98 -0.58
CA ALA A 176 -11.21 3.57 0.25
C ALA A 176 -11.45 5.06 0.54
N ARG A 177 -11.89 5.84 -0.47
CA ARG A 177 -12.28 7.25 -0.28
C ARG A 177 -13.44 7.39 0.69
N GLU A 178 -14.47 6.55 0.54
CA GLU A 178 -15.62 6.62 1.44
C GLU A 178 -15.24 6.22 2.88
N PHE A 179 -14.44 5.17 3.04
CA PHE A 179 -13.91 4.80 4.35
C PHE A 179 -13.07 5.93 4.99
N SER A 180 -12.24 6.61 4.20
CA SER A 180 -11.47 7.78 4.64
C SER A 180 -12.38 8.90 5.17
N ARG A 181 -13.43 9.24 4.42
CA ARG A 181 -14.43 10.24 4.86
C ARG A 181 -15.10 9.84 6.16
N MET A 182 -15.47 8.57 6.32
CA MET A 182 -16.07 8.08 7.56
C MET A 182 -15.11 8.23 8.75
N CYS A 183 -13.84 7.88 8.58
CA CYS A 183 -12.83 8.06 9.62
C CYS A 183 -12.62 9.53 9.99
N ARG A 184 -12.75 10.44 9.02
CA ARG A 184 -12.62 11.90 9.19
C ARG A 184 -13.90 12.61 9.64
N ARG A 185 -15.04 11.88 9.71
CA ARG A 185 -16.38 12.43 9.95
C ARG A 185 -16.88 13.40 8.87
N GLU A 186 -16.45 13.16 7.63
CA GLU A 186 -16.76 13.97 6.43
C GLU A 186 -17.83 13.31 5.53
N GLY A 187 -18.64 12.39 6.05
CA GLY A 187 -19.56 11.55 5.27
C GLY A 187 -21.04 11.95 5.30
N GLY A 188 -21.76 11.59 4.23
CA GLY A 188 -23.23 11.62 4.15
C GLY A 188 -23.88 10.32 4.65
N VAL A 189 -25.22 10.26 4.67
CA VAL A 189 -26.03 9.22 5.35
C VAL A 189 -25.79 7.79 4.81
N ASP A 190 -25.36 7.64 3.55
CA ASP A 190 -25.29 6.33 2.87
C ASP A 190 -24.02 5.50 3.17
N GLY A 191 -22.92 6.15 3.57
CA GLY A 191 -21.64 5.52 3.95
C GLY A 191 -21.14 4.42 2.99
N LEU A 192 -20.55 3.36 3.55
CA LEU A 192 -20.11 2.19 2.79
C LEU A 192 -21.26 1.31 2.27
N GLY A 193 -22.49 1.52 2.75
CA GLY A 193 -23.67 0.75 2.39
C GLY A 193 -23.99 0.80 0.89
N GLN A 194 -23.70 1.93 0.24
CA GLN A 194 -23.88 2.12 -1.20
C GLN A 194 -23.06 1.14 -2.07
N PHE A 195 -22.01 0.54 -1.52
CA PHE A 195 -21.17 -0.43 -2.22
C PHE A 195 -21.59 -1.87 -1.97
N VAL A 196 -22.62 -2.13 -1.17
CA VAL A 196 -23.25 -3.45 -1.03
C VAL A 196 -24.18 -3.65 -2.24
N PRO A 197 -24.11 -4.78 -2.96
CA PRO A 197 -25.02 -4.99 -4.07
C PRO A 197 -26.44 -5.14 -3.51
N THR A 198 -27.37 -4.31 -3.95
CA THR A 198 -28.80 -4.55 -3.73
C THR A 198 -29.19 -5.78 -4.54
N ALA A 199 -29.79 -6.77 -3.86
CA ALA A 199 -30.31 -7.98 -4.47
C ALA A 199 -31.42 -7.68 -5.48
#